data_AF-A0A922SAX5-F1
#
_entry.id   AF-A0A922SAX5-F1
#
_cell.length_a   1.000
_cell.length_b   1.000
_cell.length_c   1.000
_cell.angle_alpha   90.00
_cell.angle_beta   90.00
_cell.angle_gamma   90.00
#
_symmetry.space_group_name_H-M   'P 1'
#
loop_
_entity.id
_entity.type
_entity.pdbx_description
1 polymer ?
#
loop_
_entity_poly.entity_id
_entity_poly.type
_entity_poly.pdbx_seq_one_letter_code
_entity_poly.pdbx_strand_id
1 'polypeptide(L)'
;MALLGYGEDVISAQWLCGGSLISDRFILTAAHCLSETVMVLSKKSLKNSGLTDPLAAFTGDSGGPLQVKSQFSKCQHTIIGVTSYGRACGYAGEAGMYTRVFHYVPWIESVVWPGRD
;
A
#
# COMPACT_ATOMS: atom_id res chain seq x y z
N MET A 1 -0.80 4.67 -6.39
CA MET A 1 -0.91 3.36 -5.73
C MET A 1 -0.25 2.33 -6.63
N ALA A 2 0.40 1.32 -6.06
CA ALA A 2 1.00 0.18 -6.74
C ALA A 2 0.36 -1.11 -6.23
N LEU A 3 0.24 -2.11 -7.10
CA LEU A 3 -0.17 -3.46 -6.70
C LEU A 3 1.05 -4.36 -6.66
N LEU A 4 1.14 -5.18 -5.62
CA LEU A 4 2.18 -6.16 -5.38
C LEU A 4 1.60 -7.55 -5.61
N GLY A 5 2.09 -8.22 -6.65
CA GLY A 5 1.71 -9.58 -7.02
C GLY A 5 2.76 -10.59 -6.58
N TYR A 6 2.34 -11.79 -6.22
CA TYR A 6 3.21 -12.91 -5.83
C TYR A 6 3.01 -14.05 -6.81
N GLY A 7 4.09 -14.44 -7.49
CA GLY A 7 4.06 -15.48 -8.52
C GLY A 7 5.26 -15.36 -9.46
N GLU A 8 5.41 -16.35 -10.34
CA GLU A 8 6.54 -16.38 -11.28
C GLU A 8 6.38 -15.36 -12.42
N ASP A 9 5.14 -15.03 -12.78
CA ASP A 9 4.83 -14.12 -13.88
C ASP A 9 3.58 -13.27 -13.61
N VAL A 10 3.39 -12.21 -14.40
CA VAL A 10 2.29 -11.24 -14.23
C VAL A 10 0.89 -11.86 -14.40
N ILE A 11 0.78 -12.95 -15.17
CA ILE A 11 -0.49 -13.58 -15.52
C ILE A 11 -0.93 -14.51 -14.38
N SER A 12 0.01 -15.24 -13.78
CA SER A 12 -0.24 -16.16 -12.67
C SER A 12 -0.12 -15.51 -11.28
N ALA A 13 0.38 -14.27 -11.20
CA ALA A 13 0.58 -13.56 -9.95
C ALA A 13 -0.71 -13.34 -9.15
N GLN A 14 -0.64 -13.66 -7.86
CA GLN A 14 -1.67 -13.35 -6.87
C GLN A 14 -1.45 -11.94 -6.32
N TRP A 15 -2.42 -11.05 -6.52
CA TRP A 15 -2.32 -9.64 -6.11
C TRP A 15 -2.78 -9.47 -4.67
N LEU A 16 -1.89 -9.76 -3.72
CA LEU A 16 -2.26 -9.85 -2.30
C LEU A 16 -1.92 -8.62 -1.45
N CYS A 17 -1.15 -7.69 -2.02
CA CYS A 17 -0.74 -6.48 -1.33
C CYS A 17 -0.76 -5.25 -2.24
N GLY A 18 -0.81 -4.09 -1.60
CA GLY A 18 -0.70 -2.77 -2.20
C GLY A 18 0.55 -2.04 -1.75
N GLY A 19 0.77 -0.89 -2.38
CA GLY A 19 1.88 -0.02 -2.06
C GLY A 19 1.66 1.41 -2.54
N SER A 20 2.52 2.30 -2.07
CA SER A 20 2.54 3.70 -2.46
C SER A 20 3.85 4.07 -3.10
N LEU A 21 3.80 4.64 -4.29
CA LEU A 21 4.97 5.26 -4.88
C LEU A 21 5.32 6.52 -4.07
N ILE A 22 6.45 6.51 -3.38
CA ILE A 22 6.95 7.64 -2.58
C ILE A 22 8.10 8.38 -3.27
N SER A 23 8.70 7.75 -4.29
CA SER A 23 9.66 8.36 -5.21
C SER A 23 9.68 7.59 -6.53
N ASP A 24 10.53 7.98 -7.47
CA ASP A 24 10.77 7.27 -8.72
C ASP A 24 11.26 5.82 -8.54
N ARG A 25 11.94 5.53 -7.41
CA ARG A 25 12.56 4.23 -7.13
C ARG A 25 11.98 3.46 -5.94
N PHE A 26 11.17 4.11 -5.10
CA PHE A 26 10.73 3.49 -3.84
C PHE A 26 9.21 3.36 -3.76
N ILE A 27 8.78 2.15 -3.35
CA ILE A 27 7.40 1.83 -2.98
C ILE A 27 7.37 1.59 -1.47
N LEU A 28 6.48 2.32 -0.78
CA LEU A 28 6.15 2.08 0.62
C LEU A 28 5.02 1.06 0.72
N THR A 29 5.22 0.00 1.50
CA THR A 29 4.25 -1.09 1.71
C THR A 29 4.38 -1.65 3.14
N ALA A 30 3.51 -2.59 3.52
CA ALA A 30 3.57 -3.26 4.81
C ALA A 30 4.68 -4.33 4.81
N ALA A 31 5.34 -4.53 5.96
CA ALA A 31 6.48 -5.44 6.04
C ALA A 31 6.10 -6.90 5.75
N HIS A 32 4.91 -7.35 6.17
CA HIS A 32 4.45 -8.72 5.91
C HIS A 32 4.15 -9.00 4.43
N CYS A 33 4.10 -7.98 3.58
CA CYS A 33 4.03 -8.12 2.13
C CYS A 33 5.38 -8.52 1.50
N LEU A 34 6.48 -8.60 2.28
CA LEU A 34 7.81 -8.89 1.74
C LEU A 34 8.30 -10.31 2.04
N SER A 35 7.45 -11.19 2.59
CA SER A 35 7.87 -12.53 3.01
C SER A 35 8.04 -13.49 1.81
N GLU A 36 9.31 -13.71 1.41
CA GLU A 36 9.88 -14.77 0.57
C GLU A 36 9.06 -15.29 -0.63
N THR A 37 8.65 -14.43 -1.54
CA THR A 37 8.17 -14.87 -2.87
C THR A 37 8.56 -13.84 -3.94
N VAL A 38 8.75 -14.29 -5.18
CA VAL A 38 8.96 -13.43 -6.35
C VAL A 38 7.84 -12.40 -6.42
N MET A 39 8.20 -11.13 -6.24
CA MET A 39 7.26 -10.00 -6.30
C MET A 39 7.21 -9.42 -7.71
N VAL A 40 6.00 -9.36 -8.26
CA VAL A 40 5.69 -8.73 -9.55
C VAL A 40 5.01 -7.40 -9.29
N LEU A 41 5.54 -6.31 -9.86
CA LEU A 41 5.02 -4.96 -9.68
C LEU A 41 4.14 -4.54 -10.86
N SER A 42 2.96 -3.99 -10.58
CA SER A 42 2.12 -3.35 -11.61
C SER A 42 1.60 -1.98 -11.16
N LYS A 43 1.81 -0.96 -12.02
CA LYS A 43 1.17 0.34 -11.89
C LYS A 43 -0.25 0.25 -12.47
N LYS A 44 -1.22 -0.16 -11.66
CA LYS A 44 -2.64 -0.21 -12.07
C LYS A 44 -3.47 0.79 -11.27
N SER A 45 -4.21 1.64 -11.97
CA SER A 45 -5.30 2.41 -11.37
C SER A 45 -6.44 1.43 -11.09
N LEU A 46 -6.83 1.28 -9.82
CA LEU A 46 -8.02 0.53 -9.40
C LEU A 46 -9.27 1.13 -10.05
N LYS A 47 -9.60 0.74 -11.28
CA LYS A 47 -10.86 1.10 -11.94
C LYS A 47 -11.67 -0.10 -12.43
N ASN A 48 -11.23 -1.32 -12.17
CA ASN A 48 -12.02 -2.53 -12.30
C ASN A 48 -11.18 -3.71 -11.80
N SER A 49 -11.18 -3.95 -10.50
CA SER A 49 -10.88 -5.28 -9.97
C SER A 49 -12.23 -5.98 -9.84
N GLY A 50 -12.64 -6.68 -10.90
CA GLY A 50 -13.72 -7.67 -10.84
C GLY A 50 -13.24 -8.85 -10.00
N LEU A 51 -13.05 -8.64 -8.71
CA LEU A 51 -12.77 -9.66 -7.72
C LEU A 51 -14.12 -10.04 -7.11
N THR A 52 -14.77 -11.04 -7.68
CA THR A 52 -16.02 -11.62 -7.18
C THR A 52 -15.81 -12.52 -5.96
N ASP A 53 -14.70 -12.34 -5.23
CA ASP A 53 -14.43 -13.08 -3.99
C ASP A 53 -14.54 -12.12 -2.79
N PRO A 54 -15.56 -12.27 -1.92
CA PRO A 54 -15.70 -11.46 -0.72
C PRO A 54 -14.49 -11.55 0.24
N LEU A 55 -13.62 -12.55 0.10
CA LEU A 55 -12.35 -12.65 0.84
C LEU A 55 -11.21 -11.79 0.24
N ALA A 56 -11.28 -11.42 -1.05
CA ALA A 56 -10.20 -10.72 -1.75
C ALA A 56 -10.09 -9.22 -1.44
N ALA A 57 -11.09 -8.61 -0.80
CA ALA A 57 -10.98 -7.24 -0.30
C ALA A 57 -10.00 -7.14 0.89
N PHE A 58 -9.75 -8.23 1.63
CA PHE A 58 -8.90 -8.24 2.83
C PHE A 58 -7.45 -8.61 2.55
N THR A 59 -7.25 -9.48 1.56
CA THR A 59 -5.93 -9.97 1.13
C THR A 59 -5.45 -9.14 -0.05
N GLY A 60 -5.41 -7.81 0.07
CA GLY A 60 -5.06 -6.92 -1.05
C GLY A 60 -4.76 -5.48 -0.64
N ASP A 61 -5.43 -4.98 0.40
CA ASP A 61 -5.26 -3.60 0.87
C ASP A 61 -4.01 -3.40 1.74
N SER A 62 -3.42 -4.49 2.25
CA SER A 62 -2.19 -4.46 3.05
C SER A 62 -1.08 -3.74 2.30
N GLY A 63 -0.46 -2.75 2.94
CA GLY A 63 0.56 -1.90 2.31
C GLY A 63 0.01 -0.74 1.47
N GLY A 64 -1.29 -0.70 1.22
CA GLY A 64 -1.95 0.43 0.55
C GLY A 64 -1.91 1.73 1.39
N PRO A 65 -1.93 2.91 0.74
CA PRO A 65 -1.94 4.19 1.44
C PRO A 65 -3.31 4.56 2.00
N LEU A 66 -3.34 4.97 3.27
CA LEU A 66 -4.38 5.84 3.81
C LEU A 66 -4.04 7.30 3.49
N GLN A 67 -4.89 7.97 2.72
CA GLN A 67 -4.64 9.31 2.19
C GLN A 67 -5.64 10.34 2.68
N VAL A 68 -5.14 11.55 2.92
CA VAL A 68 -5.98 12.75 3.09
C VAL A 68 -5.72 13.70 1.94
N LYS A 69 -6.77 14.37 1.45
CA LYS A 69 -6.61 15.44 0.47
C LYS A 69 -5.93 16.62 1.14
N SER A 70 -4.97 17.22 0.45
CA SER A 70 -4.36 18.46 0.91
C SER A 70 -5.43 19.55 0.97
N GLN A 71 -5.41 20.34 2.05
CA GLN A 71 -6.28 21.50 2.19
C GLN A 71 -5.90 22.61 1.21
N PHE A 72 -4.64 22.62 0.73
CA PHE A 72 -4.08 23.66 -0.12
C PHE A 72 -4.18 23.35 -1.61
N SER A 73 -4.27 22.06 -1.99
CA SER A 73 -4.40 21.65 -3.39
C SER A 73 -5.27 20.41 -3.53
N LYS A 74 -6.30 20.49 -4.38
CA LYS A 74 -7.18 19.34 -4.70
C LYS A 74 -6.46 18.21 -5.43
N CYS A 75 -5.29 18.49 -6.01
CA CYS A 75 -4.50 17.51 -6.76
C CYS A 75 -3.47 16.78 -5.89
N GLN A 76 -3.23 17.25 -4.66
CA GLN A 76 -2.23 16.68 -3.76
C GLN A 76 -2.91 15.82 -2.69
N HIS A 77 -2.35 14.64 -2.46
CA HIS A 77 -2.78 13.73 -1.41
C HIS A 77 -1.59 13.46 -0.49
N THR A 78 -1.82 13.51 0.82
CA THR A 78 -0.82 13.18 1.83
C THR A 78 -1.10 11.79 2.35
N ILE A 79 -0.08 10.92 2.30
CA ILE A 79 -0.16 9.58 2.88
C ILE A 79 0.09 9.71 4.38
N ILE A 80 -0.93 9.41 5.18
CA ILE A 80 -0.87 9.50 6.64
C ILE A 80 -0.72 8.12 7.31
N GLY A 81 -1.05 7.06 6.57
CA GLY A 81 -0.99 5.70 7.06
C GLY A 81 -0.67 4.69 5.96
N VAL A 82 -0.11 3.55 6.38
CA VAL A 82 0.04 2.34 5.55
C VAL A 82 -0.84 1.27 6.17
N THR A 83 -1.76 0.68 5.42
CA THR A 83 -2.62 -0.40 5.90
C THR A 83 -1.75 -1.56 6.38
N SER A 84 -1.91 -1.97 7.63
CA SER A 84 -1.14 -3.07 8.23
C SER A 84 -2.00 -4.33 8.32
N TYR A 85 -3.04 -4.27 9.15
CA TYR A 85 -3.92 -5.41 9.40
C TYR A 85 -5.34 -4.91 9.67
N GLY A 86 -6.34 -5.70 9.36
CA GLY A 86 -7.74 -5.40 9.68
C GLY A 86 -8.57 -6.65 9.56
N ARG A 87 -9.51 -6.84 10.47
CA ARG A 87 -10.60 -7.82 10.32
C ARG A 87 -11.80 -7.12 9.68
N ALA A 88 -12.62 -7.93 9.01
CA ALA A 88 -13.87 -7.61 8.33
C ALA A 88 -14.32 -6.12 8.28
N CYS A 89 -14.24 -5.51 7.10
CA CYS A 89 -14.73 -4.17 6.77
C CYS A 89 -16.23 -4.06 7.06
N GLY A 90 -16.60 -3.14 7.96
CA GLY A 90 -17.99 -2.74 8.15
C GLY A 90 -18.72 -3.42 9.31
N TYR A 91 -18.06 -4.30 10.09
CA TYR A 91 -18.61 -4.72 11.38
C TYR A 91 -18.40 -3.61 12.42
N ALA A 92 -19.50 -3.18 13.03
CA ALA A 92 -19.45 -2.21 14.12
C ALA A 92 -18.56 -2.74 15.25
N GLY A 93 -17.47 -2.00 15.55
CA GLY A 93 -16.49 -2.37 16.58
C GLY A 93 -15.17 -2.93 16.04
N GLU A 94 -15.04 -3.20 14.73
CA GLU A 94 -13.75 -3.58 14.13
C GLU A 94 -13.07 -2.37 13.48
N ALA A 95 -11.82 -2.10 13.87
CA ALA A 95 -11.02 -1.01 13.32
C ALA A 95 -9.86 -1.56 12.48
N GLY A 96 -9.60 -0.94 11.33
CA GLY A 96 -8.38 -1.16 10.58
C GLY A 96 -7.17 -0.60 11.32
N MET A 97 -6.07 -1.37 11.34
CA MET A 97 -4.79 -0.96 11.90
C MET A 97 -3.89 -0.40 10.79
N TYR A 98 -3.34 0.78 11.04
CA TYR A 98 -2.48 1.49 10.10
C TYR A 98 -1.15 1.84 10.77
N THR A 99 -0.05 1.67 10.03
CA THR A 99 1.25 2.20 10.43
C THR A 99 1.24 3.71 10.23
N ARG A 100 1.51 4.47 11.30
CA ARG A 100 1.56 5.95 11.27
C ARG A 100 2.80 6.44 10.52
N VAL A 101 2.63 6.91 9.28
CA VAL A 101 3.74 7.33 8.41
C VAL A 101 4.59 8.43 9.05
N PHE A 102 3.96 9.40 9.72
CA PHE A 102 4.65 10.53 10.35
C PHE A 102 5.77 10.08 11.31
N HIS A 103 5.57 8.98 12.04
CA HIS A 103 6.57 8.47 12.98
C HIS A 103 7.85 7.98 12.30
N TYR A 104 7.74 7.54 11.04
CA TYR A 104 8.83 6.96 10.26
C TYR A 104 9.42 7.93 9.24
N VAL A 105 8.93 9.18 9.15
CA VAL A 105 9.43 10.18 8.18
C VAL A 105 10.96 10.31 8.22
N PRO A 106 11.63 10.44 9.39
CA PRO A 106 13.10 10.55 9.40
C PRO A 106 13.83 9.33 8.81
N TRP A 107 13.28 8.12 9.03
CA TRP A 107 13.81 6.90 8.43
C TRP A 107 13.52 6.81 6.93
N ILE A 108 12.32 7.21 6.50
CA ILE A 108 11.95 7.26 5.08
C ILE A 108 12.87 8.24 4.34
N GLU A 109 13.08 9.42 4.91
CA GLU A 109 13.91 10.46 4.29
C GLU A 109 15.36 10.02 4.15
N SER A 110 15.94 9.36 5.17
CA SER A 110 17.31 8.87 5.10
C SER A 110 17.52 7.75 4.07
N VAL A 111 16.49 6.97 3.75
CA VAL A 111 16.55 5.92 2.72
C VAL A 111 16.28 6.48 1.32
N VAL A 112 15.27 7.33 1.18
CA VAL A 112 14.78 7.78 -0.14
C VAL A 112 15.58 8.96 -0.67
N TRP A 113 16.05 9.86 0.21
CA TRP A 113 16.82 11.06 -0.14
C TRP A 113 18.10 11.18 0.70
N PRO A 114 19.06 10.24 0.59
CA PRO A 114 20.33 10.34 1.29
C PRO A 114 21.12 11.57 0.81
N GLY A 115 21.47 12.48 1.73
CA GLY A 115 22.28 13.69 1.44
C GLY A 115 21.48 14.97 1.23
N ARG A 116 20.26 15.05 1.74
CA ARG A 116 19.43 16.26 1.76
C ARG A 116 19.42 16.85 3.18
N ASP A 117 20.59 17.26 3.64
CA ASP A 117 20.80 17.97 4.90
C ASP A 117 20.87 19.48 4.64
#